data_AF-A0A7W8GDL1-F1
#
_entry.id   AF-A0A7W8GDL1-F1
#
_cell.length_a   1.000
_cell.length_b   1.000
_cell.length_c   1.000
_cell.angle_alpha   90.00
_cell.angle_beta   90.00
_cell.angle_gamma   90.00
#
_symmetry.space_group_name_H-M   'P 1'
#
loop_
_entity.id
_entity.type
_entity.pdbx_description
1 polymer ?
#
loop_
_entity_poly.entity_id
_entity_poly.type
_entity_poly.pdbx_seq_one_letter_code
_entity_poly.pdbx_strand_id
1 'polypeptide(L)'
;MLPGPPPSSPDLSRGRAPDADFIPEAERTPALTVHLSPLLGLVLPGLGNVLGPLAAWLAYRDRSRLLDAQGKEALNFQLSVWLYSFLTGLLFFALFSLGLIGGAVGAASGAPDLGAFALFGSLTAFFAVVLPVSLVLWAFPLVVMLLAVIRVNQGRAYHYPLSIRFLR
;
A
#
# COMPACT_ATOMS: atom_id res chain seq x y z
N MET A 1 -60.43 -32.09 -6.63
CA MET A 1 -59.05 -31.80 -6.19
C MET A 1 -58.21 -31.66 -7.44
N LEU A 2 -57.77 -30.45 -7.78
CA LEU A 2 -56.91 -30.26 -8.95
C LEU A 2 -55.50 -30.78 -8.62
N PRO A 3 -54.82 -31.49 -9.54
CA PRO A 3 -53.44 -31.89 -9.34
C PRO A 3 -52.57 -30.65 -9.15
N GLY A 4 -51.70 -30.69 -8.14
CA GLY A 4 -50.80 -29.58 -7.82
C GLY A 4 -49.88 -29.24 -9.01
N PRO A 5 -49.36 -28.00 -9.06
CA PRO A 5 -48.43 -27.62 -10.12
C PRO A 5 -47.22 -28.56 -10.13
N PRO A 6 -46.68 -28.88 -11.33
CA PRO A 6 -45.49 -29.73 -11.43
C PRO A 6 -44.31 -29.10 -10.66
N PRO A 7 -43.43 -29.92 -10.05
CA PRO A 7 -42.25 -29.42 -9.38
C PRO A 7 -41.40 -28.60 -10.36
N SER A 8 -41.01 -27.40 -9.95
CA SER A 8 -40.10 -26.53 -10.69
C SER A 8 -38.83 -27.31 -11.04
N SER A 9 -38.48 -27.39 -12.33
CA SER A 9 -37.24 -28.03 -12.77
C SER A 9 -36.04 -27.36 -12.09
N PRO A 10 -35.00 -28.11 -11.69
CA PRO A 10 -33.76 -27.52 -11.19
C PRO A 10 -33.23 -26.48 -12.18
N ASP A 11 -32.87 -25.30 -11.68
CA ASP A 11 -32.23 -24.24 -12.46
C ASP A 11 -30.82 -24.68 -12.86
N LEU A 12 -30.72 -25.50 -13.92
CA LEU A 12 -29.47 -25.98 -14.51
C LEU A 12 -28.68 -24.86 -15.21
N SER A 13 -29.24 -23.65 -15.31
CA SER A 13 -28.58 -22.45 -15.86
C SER A 13 -27.55 -21.84 -14.90
N ARG A 14 -27.52 -22.24 -13.62
CA ARG A 14 -26.44 -21.86 -12.69
C ARG A 14 -25.24 -22.80 -12.82
N GLY A 15 -24.68 -22.90 -14.01
CA GLY A 15 -23.24 -23.10 -14.11
C GLY A 15 -22.59 -21.87 -13.47
N ARG A 16 -22.27 -21.93 -12.18
CA ARG A 16 -21.60 -20.84 -11.46
C ARG A 16 -20.33 -20.54 -12.24
N ALA A 17 -20.31 -19.40 -12.95
CA ALA A 17 -19.06 -18.89 -13.49
C ALA A 17 -18.04 -18.89 -12.35
N PRO A 18 -16.79 -19.35 -12.56
CA PRO A 18 -15.78 -19.31 -11.52
C PRO A 18 -15.81 -17.93 -10.87
N ASP A 19 -15.90 -17.87 -9.54
CA ASP A 19 -15.92 -16.60 -8.82
C ASP A 19 -14.77 -15.75 -9.38
N ALA A 20 -15.05 -14.55 -9.88
CA ALA A 20 -14.08 -13.77 -10.68
C ALA A 20 -12.78 -13.46 -9.90
N ASP A 21 -12.85 -13.58 -8.57
CA ASP A 21 -11.76 -13.36 -7.62
C ASP A 21 -11.07 -14.66 -7.16
N PHE A 22 -11.48 -15.82 -7.69
CA PHE A 22 -10.89 -17.12 -7.34
C PHE A 22 -9.57 -17.34 -8.07
N ILE A 23 -8.51 -17.58 -7.31
CA ILE A 23 -7.17 -17.89 -7.80
C ILE A 23 -6.99 -19.42 -7.84
N PRO A 24 -6.86 -20.03 -9.05
CA PRO A 24 -6.57 -21.45 -9.19
C PRO A 24 -5.26 -21.83 -8.51
N GLU A 25 -5.13 -23.09 -8.08
CA GLU A 25 -3.92 -23.61 -7.41
C GLU A 25 -2.63 -23.27 -8.17
N ALA A 26 -2.64 -23.46 -9.50
CA ALA A 26 -1.50 -23.20 -10.37
C ALA A 26 -1.05 -21.73 -10.41
N GLU A 27 -1.93 -20.79 -10.03
CA GLU A 27 -1.66 -19.35 -10.01
C GLU A 27 -1.34 -18.82 -8.61
N ARG A 28 -1.49 -19.62 -7.55
CA ARG A 28 -1.23 -19.18 -6.18
C ARG A 28 0.22 -18.77 -5.97
N THR A 29 1.18 -19.57 -6.43
CA THR A 29 2.60 -19.23 -6.26
C THR A 29 2.99 -17.93 -6.99
N PRO A 30 2.61 -17.72 -8.27
CA PRO A 30 2.78 -16.42 -8.92
C PRO A 30 2.12 -15.25 -8.17
N ALA A 31 0.87 -15.41 -7.72
CA ALA A 31 0.17 -14.37 -6.99
C ALA A 31 0.83 -14.06 -5.64
N LEU A 32 1.26 -15.08 -4.89
CA LEU A 32 2.05 -14.90 -3.67
C LEU A 32 3.35 -14.15 -3.94
N THR A 33 4.02 -14.46 -5.04
CA THR A 33 5.26 -13.77 -5.45
C THR A 33 5.00 -12.29 -5.71
N VAL A 34 3.90 -11.95 -6.39
CA VAL A 34 3.47 -10.56 -6.58
C VAL A 34 3.33 -9.83 -5.24
N HIS A 35 2.60 -10.39 -4.28
CA HIS A 35 2.33 -9.72 -3.00
C HIS A 35 3.52 -9.73 -2.02
N LEU A 36 4.43 -10.69 -2.13
CA LEU A 36 5.65 -10.75 -1.30
C LEU A 36 6.82 -9.95 -1.89
N SER A 37 6.82 -9.71 -3.20
CA SER A 37 7.90 -8.99 -3.88
C SER A 37 8.21 -7.58 -3.34
N PRO A 38 7.28 -6.82 -2.71
CA PRO A 38 7.63 -5.58 -2.02
C PRO A 38 8.69 -5.73 -0.92
N LEU A 39 8.88 -6.93 -0.37
CA LEU A 39 9.94 -7.22 0.60
C LEU A 39 11.35 -7.04 0.04
N LEU A 40 11.51 -6.95 -1.29
CA LEU A 40 12.77 -6.53 -1.91
C LEU A 40 13.23 -5.15 -1.43
N GLY A 41 12.31 -4.32 -0.91
CA GLY A 41 12.62 -3.07 -0.22
C GLY A 41 13.54 -3.23 1.00
N LEU A 42 13.65 -4.43 1.58
CA LEU A 42 14.61 -4.72 2.66
C LEU A 42 16.05 -4.83 2.16
N VAL A 43 16.24 -5.28 0.92
CA VAL A 43 17.56 -5.43 0.27
C VAL A 43 17.96 -4.15 -0.46
N LEU A 44 16.99 -3.50 -1.12
CA LEU A 44 17.16 -2.24 -1.83
C LEU A 44 16.24 -1.18 -1.20
N PRO A 45 16.65 -0.53 -0.10
CA PRO A 45 15.85 0.48 0.58
C PRO A 45 15.39 1.58 -0.36
N GLY A 46 14.15 2.02 -0.17
CA GLY A 46 13.50 2.99 -1.06
C GLY A 46 12.94 2.34 -2.32
N LEU A 47 13.75 1.75 -3.19
CA LEU A 47 13.32 1.37 -4.54
C LEU A 47 12.77 -0.06 -4.66
N GLY A 48 13.28 -1.00 -3.87
CA GLY A 48 12.94 -2.43 -3.98
C GLY A 48 11.46 -2.72 -3.74
N ASN A 49 10.79 -1.89 -2.93
CA ASN A 49 9.38 -2.05 -2.59
C ASN A 49 8.42 -1.81 -3.77
N VAL A 50 8.86 -1.11 -4.83
CA VAL A 50 8.12 -0.85 -6.08
C VAL A 50 8.70 -1.70 -7.21
N LEU A 51 10.02 -1.84 -7.27
CA LEU A 51 10.69 -2.65 -8.29
C LEU A 51 10.33 -4.14 -8.17
N GLY A 52 10.18 -4.65 -6.94
CA GLY A 52 9.72 -6.01 -6.69
C GLY A 52 8.38 -6.33 -7.35
N PRO A 53 7.28 -5.64 -6.98
CA PRO A 53 5.96 -5.90 -7.58
C PRO A 53 5.90 -5.54 -9.06
N LEU A 54 6.67 -4.55 -9.53
CA LEU A 54 6.81 -4.29 -10.96
C LEU A 54 7.43 -5.48 -11.70
N ALA A 55 8.55 -6.02 -11.21
CA ALA A 55 9.20 -7.17 -11.82
C ALA A 55 8.31 -8.42 -11.77
N ALA A 56 7.68 -8.69 -10.62
CA ALA A 56 6.76 -9.81 -10.46
C ALA A 56 5.53 -9.68 -11.36
N TRP A 57 4.94 -8.48 -11.46
CA TRP A 57 3.83 -8.21 -12.36
C TRP A 57 4.25 -8.44 -13.82
N LEU A 58 5.38 -7.89 -14.27
CA LEU A 58 5.86 -8.10 -15.63
C LEU A 58 6.16 -9.57 -15.95
N ALA A 59 6.61 -10.36 -14.97
CA ALA A 59 6.89 -11.79 -15.14
C ALA A 59 5.62 -12.65 -15.28
N TYR A 60 4.49 -12.20 -14.73
CA TYR A 60 3.27 -13.01 -14.61
C TYR A 60 2.01 -12.44 -15.26
N ARG A 61 2.00 -11.16 -15.66
CA ARG A 61 0.85 -10.45 -16.23
C ARG A 61 0.18 -11.13 -17.42
N ASP A 62 0.96 -11.79 -18.27
CA ASP A 62 0.43 -12.37 -19.51
C ASP A 62 -0.12 -13.79 -19.29
N ARG A 63 -0.06 -14.32 -18.05
CA ARG A 63 -0.57 -15.67 -17.71
C ARG A 63 -2.09 -15.70 -17.54
N SER A 64 -2.65 -14.71 -16.85
CA SER A 64 -4.10 -14.62 -16.60
C SER A 64 -4.52 -13.19 -16.31
N ARG A 65 -5.80 -12.87 -16.59
CA ARG A 65 -6.38 -11.55 -16.27
C ARG A 65 -6.34 -11.26 -14.76
N LEU A 66 -6.41 -12.31 -13.94
CA LEU A 66 -6.39 -12.18 -12.48
C LEU A 66 -4.98 -11.82 -11.98
N LEU A 67 -3.94 -12.43 -12.54
CA LEU A 67 -2.55 -12.09 -12.22
C LEU A 67 -2.16 -10.70 -12.70
N ASP A 68 -2.64 -10.26 -13.87
CA ASP A 68 -2.49 -8.86 -14.31
C ASP A 68 -3.13 -7.89 -13.30
N ALA A 69 -4.37 -8.19 -12.87
CA ALA A 69 -5.08 -7.37 -11.90
C ALA A 69 -4.37 -7.32 -10.53
N GLN A 70 -3.95 -8.46 -9.98
CA GLN A 70 -3.24 -8.52 -8.69
C GLN A 70 -1.87 -7.85 -8.75
N GLY A 71 -1.14 -7.98 -9.87
CA GLY A 71 0.11 -7.28 -10.11
C GLY A 71 -0.04 -5.76 -10.11
N LYS A 72 -1.03 -5.24 -10.87
CA LYS A 72 -1.37 -3.81 -10.87
C LYS A 72 -1.82 -3.33 -9.50
N GLU A 73 -2.61 -4.13 -8.77
CA GLU A 73 -3.12 -3.79 -7.44
C GLU A 73 -1.98 -3.65 -6.42
N ALA A 74 -1.05 -4.61 -6.38
CA ALA A 74 0.15 -4.53 -5.53
C ALA A 74 1.05 -3.34 -5.92
N LEU A 75 1.26 -3.11 -7.22
CA LEU A 75 2.10 -2.01 -7.69
C LEU A 75 1.47 -0.64 -7.39
N ASN A 76 0.16 -0.48 -7.62
CA ASN A 76 -0.61 0.72 -7.29
C ASN A 76 -0.54 1.04 -5.79
N PHE A 77 -0.69 0.03 -4.94
CA PHE A 77 -0.57 0.19 -3.50
C PHE A 77 0.82 0.70 -3.11
N GLN A 78 1.89 0.09 -3.64
CA GLN A 78 3.26 0.49 -3.32
C GLN A 78 3.59 1.90 -3.83
N LEU A 79 3.08 2.29 -4.99
CA LEU A 79 3.16 3.66 -5.50
C LEU A 79 2.39 4.65 -4.60
N SER A 80 1.24 4.24 -4.06
CA SER A 80 0.45 5.07 -3.14
C SER A 80 1.20 5.30 -1.83
N VAL A 81 1.77 4.24 -1.25
CA VAL A 81 2.62 4.34 -0.05
C VAL A 81 3.83 5.24 -0.29
N TRP A 82 4.45 5.15 -1.47
CA TRP A 82 5.54 6.05 -1.88
C TRP A 82 5.10 7.50 -1.92
N LEU A 83 3.94 7.79 -2.53
CA LEU A 83 3.38 9.13 -2.58
C LEU A 83 3.10 9.67 -1.17
N TYR A 84 2.48 8.87 -0.30
CA TYR A 84 2.21 9.26 1.08
C TYR A 84 3.51 9.55 1.83
N SER A 85 4.52 8.69 1.68
CA SER A 85 5.84 8.86 2.28
C SER A 85 6.54 10.12 1.77
N PHE A 86 6.41 10.42 0.47
CA PHE A 86 6.95 11.64 -0.13
C PHE A 86 6.30 12.89 0.45
N LEU A 87 4.97 12.92 0.56
CA LEU A 87 4.24 14.05 1.17
C LEU A 87 4.59 14.24 2.65
N THR A 88 4.73 13.14 3.41
CA THR A 88 5.23 13.21 4.80
C THR A 88 6.67 13.73 4.85
N GLY A 89 7.53 13.35 3.91
CA GLY A 89 8.89 13.87 3.77
C GLY A 89 8.94 15.37 3.49
N LEU A 90 8.02 15.90 2.66
CA LEU A 90 7.90 17.34 2.43
C LEU A 90 7.47 18.09 3.70
N LEU A 91 6.52 17.53 4.46
CA LEU A 91 6.11 18.10 5.74
C LEU A 91 7.28 18.12 6.74
N PHE A 92 8.06 17.03 6.81
CA PHE A 92 9.29 16.98 7.60
C PHE A 92 10.25 18.11 7.20
N PHE A 93 10.56 18.20 5.91
CA PHE A 93 11.49 19.18 5.39
C PHE A 93 11.05 20.61 5.73
N ALA A 94 9.75 20.91 5.60
CA ALA A 94 9.19 22.22 5.94
C ALA A 94 9.31 22.55 7.44
N LEU A 95 8.89 21.64 8.34
CA LEU A 95 8.96 21.84 9.79
C LEU A 95 10.41 22.00 10.28
N PHE A 96 11.31 21.15 9.78
CA PHE A 96 12.71 21.19 10.11
C PHE A 96 13.37 22.50 9.64
N SER A 97 13.10 22.90 8.39
CA SER A 97 13.63 24.16 7.82
C SER A 97 13.13 25.38 8.58
N LEU A 98 11.85 25.39 8.95
CA LEU A 98 11.27 26.47 9.76
C LEU A 98 11.99 26.61 11.11
N GLY A 99 12.29 25.49 11.75
CA GLY A 99 13.07 25.46 12.99
C GLY A 99 14.47 26.03 12.86
N LEU A 100 15.21 25.57 11.84
CA LEU A 100 16.56 26.05 11.58
C LEU A 100 16.60 27.54 11.25
N ILE A 101 15.70 27.99 10.37
CA ILE A 101 15.62 29.41 9.96
C ILE A 101 15.21 30.27 11.15
N GLY A 102 14.17 29.88 11.89
CA GLY A 102 13.72 30.63 13.07
C GLY A 102 14.79 30.70 14.16
N GLY A 103 15.51 29.59 14.38
CA GLY A 103 16.65 29.55 15.29
C GLY A 103 17.78 30.50 14.90
N ALA A 104 18.18 30.47 13.62
CA ALA A 104 19.23 31.34 13.10
C ALA A 104 18.82 32.82 13.13
N VAL A 105 17.59 33.14 12.74
CA VAL A 105 17.07 34.52 12.75
C VAL A 105 17.01 35.07 14.17
N GLY A 106 16.47 34.31 15.13
CA GLY A 106 16.39 34.75 16.52
C GLY A 106 17.77 34.99 17.15
N ALA A 107 18.74 34.13 16.85
CA ALA A 107 20.13 34.33 17.28
C ALA A 107 20.75 35.59 16.67
N ALA A 108 20.56 35.79 15.35
CA ALA A 108 21.11 36.95 14.65
C ALA A 108 20.46 38.29 15.04
N SER A 109 19.18 38.27 15.47
CA SER A 109 18.44 39.47 15.87
C SER A 109 18.68 39.89 17.33
N GLY A 110 19.60 39.23 18.06
CA GLY A 110 19.83 39.50 19.48
C GLY A 110 18.71 38.98 20.39
N ALA A 111 17.86 38.07 19.91
CA ALA A 111 16.77 37.45 20.65
C ALA A 111 16.95 35.91 20.72
N PRO A 112 18.02 35.43 21.39
CA PRO A 112 18.38 34.00 21.39
C PRO A 112 17.29 33.11 21.99
N ASP A 113 16.49 33.60 22.94
CA ASP A 113 15.38 32.84 23.53
C ASP A 113 14.27 32.55 22.51
N LEU A 114 13.95 33.52 21.63
CA LEU A 114 12.99 33.33 20.55
C LEU A 114 13.53 32.38 19.48
N GLY A 115 14.84 32.44 19.19
CA GLY A 115 15.51 31.50 18.31
C GLY A 115 15.48 30.07 18.86
N ALA A 116 15.81 29.90 20.14
CA ALA A 116 15.73 28.62 20.82
C ALA A 116 14.30 28.07 20.81
N PHE A 117 13.31 28.90 21.11
CA PHE A 117 11.90 28.50 21.04
C PHE A 117 11.49 28.03 19.64
N ALA A 118 11.89 28.74 18.58
CA ALA A 118 11.61 28.34 17.21
C ALA A 118 12.25 26.98 16.86
N LEU A 119 13.51 26.77 17.24
CA LEU A 119 14.23 25.53 16.98
C LEU A 119 13.66 24.34 17.77
N PHE A 120 13.50 24.47 19.08
CA PHE A 120 13.01 23.37 19.93
C PHE A 120 11.51 23.13 19.77
N GLY A 121 10.73 24.19 19.54
CA GLY A 121 9.29 24.08 19.29
C GLY A 121 8.98 23.35 17.99
N SER A 122 9.67 23.69 16.90
CA SER A 122 9.55 22.98 15.62
C SER A 122 10.04 21.53 15.70
N LEU A 123 11.13 21.26 16.44
CA LEU A 123 11.61 19.89 16.68
C LEU A 123 10.59 19.07 17.47
N THR A 124 9.97 19.67 18.48
CA THR A 124 8.90 19.05 19.26
C THR A 124 7.68 18.76 18.38
N ALA A 125 7.25 19.73 17.56
CA ALA A 125 6.16 19.55 16.61
C ALA A 125 6.47 18.46 15.57
N PHE A 126 7.72 18.39 15.10
CA PHE A 126 8.20 17.33 14.22
C PHE A 126 8.01 15.95 14.86
N PHE A 127 8.52 15.72 16.07
CA PHE A 127 8.36 14.42 16.73
C PHE A 127 6.90 14.13 17.07
N ALA A 128 6.13 15.13 17.47
CA ALA A 128 4.72 14.95 17.82
C ALA A 128 3.85 14.53 16.62
N VAL A 129 4.20 14.95 15.39
CA VAL A 129 3.39 14.72 14.20
C VAL A 129 4.02 13.70 13.24
N VAL A 130 5.27 13.93 12.84
CA VAL A 130 5.91 13.14 11.78
C VAL A 130 6.26 11.74 12.26
N LEU A 131 6.68 11.57 13.51
CA LEU A 131 7.06 10.25 14.03
C LEU A 131 5.86 9.28 14.06
N PRO A 132 4.69 9.64 14.63
CA PRO A 132 3.50 8.77 14.56
C PRO A 132 3.08 8.44 13.13
N VAL A 133 3.06 9.44 12.23
CA VAL A 133 2.68 9.22 10.82
C VAL A 133 3.67 8.27 10.13
N SER A 134 4.97 8.45 10.35
CA SER A 134 6.00 7.58 9.78
C SER A 134 5.90 6.16 10.29
N LEU A 135 5.60 5.97 11.58
CA LEU A 135 5.39 4.64 12.17
C LEU A 135 4.19 3.93 11.51
N VAL A 136 3.10 4.66 11.28
CA VAL A 136 1.93 4.12 10.56
C VAL A 136 2.30 3.78 9.12
N LEU A 137 2.99 4.65 8.39
CA LEU A 137 3.42 4.41 7.00
C LEU A 137 4.41 3.24 6.88
N TRP A 138 5.14 2.89 7.93
CA TRP A 138 6.02 1.73 7.94
C TRP A 138 5.27 0.43 8.30
N ALA A 139 4.42 0.47 9.33
CA ALA A 139 3.74 -0.71 9.84
C ALA A 139 2.51 -1.11 9.01
N PHE A 140 1.68 -0.14 8.60
CA PHE A 140 0.41 -0.41 7.91
C PHE A 140 0.60 -1.17 6.59
N PRO A 141 1.53 -0.78 5.68
CA PRO A 141 1.77 -1.52 4.44
C PRO A 141 2.21 -2.97 4.66
N LEU A 142 3.00 -3.22 5.70
CA LEU A 142 3.42 -4.57 6.05
C LEU A 142 2.23 -5.44 6.50
N VAL A 143 1.34 -4.88 7.33
CA VAL A 143 0.14 -5.59 7.80
C VAL A 143 -0.78 -5.94 6.63
N VAL A 144 -1.11 -4.98 5.76
CA VAL A 144 -2.04 -5.25 4.64
C VAL A 144 -1.42 -6.16 3.59
N MET A 145 -0.10 -6.11 3.38
CA MET A 145 0.63 -7.06 2.55
C MET A 145 0.56 -8.49 3.11
N LEU A 146 0.70 -8.66 4.42
CA LEU A 146 0.52 -9.96 5.06
C LEU A 146 -0.92 -10.48 4.91
N LEU A 147 -1.92 -9.60 5.03
CA LEU A 147 -3.32 -9.95 4.76
C LEU A 147 -3.54 -10.36 3.30
N ALA A 148 -2.87 -9.69 2.35
CA ALA A 148 -2.91 -10.05 0.94
C ALA A 148 -2.37 -11.47 0.70
N VAL A 149 -1.22 -11.77 1.28
CA VAL A 149 -0.60 -13.10 1.23
C VAL A 149 -1.54 -14.17 1.81
N ILE A 150 -2.15 -13.92 2.97
CA ILE A 150 -3.10 -14.85 3.59
C ILE A 150 -4.30 -15.11 2.68
N ARG A 151 -4.91 -14.06 2.10
CA ARG A 151 -6.07 -14.22 1.21
C ARG A 151 -5.73 -14.93 -0.09
N VAL A 152 -4.61 -14.57 -0.72
CA VAL A 152 -4.16 -15.18 -1.97
C VAL A 152 -3.81 -16.65 -1.76
N ASN A 153 -3.22 -17.00 -0.62
CA ASN A 153 -2.97 -18.40 -0.26
C ASN A 153 -4.27 -19.22 -0.12
N GLN A 154 -5.37 -18.58 0.31
CA GLN A 154 -6.71 -19.18 0.36
C GLN A 154 -7.40 -19.23 -1.01
N GLY A 155 -6.72 -18.84 -2.09
CA GLY A 155 -7.28 -18.78 -3.43
C GLY A 155 -8.22 -17.61 -3.67
N ARG A 156 -8.10 -16.52 -2.89
CA ARG A 156 -8.91 -15.30 -3.05
C ARG A 156 -8.05 -14.11 -3.40
N ALA A 157 -8.44 -13.37 -4.43
CA ALA A 157 -7.83 -12.10 -4.77
C ALA A 157 -7.90 -11.10 -3.60
N TYR A 158 -6.92 -10.21 -3.53
CA TYR A 158 -6.85 -9.16 -2.53
C TYR A 158 -6.89 -7.78 -3.19
N HIS A 159 -7.57 -6.84 -2.53
CA HIS A 159 -7.59 -5.43 -2.87
C HIS A 159 -7.01 -4.64 -1.71
N TYR A 160 -6.03 -3.79 -2.00
CA TYR A 160 -5.36 -3.02 -0.96
C TYR A 160 -6.20 -1.80 -0.55
N PRO A 161 -6.43 -1.58 0.74
CA PRO A 161 -7.03 -0.34 1.21
C PRO A 161 -6.08 0.83 0.95
N LEU A 162 -6.65 2.02 0.69
CA LEU A 162 -5.89 3.25 0.43
C LEU A 162 -4.97 3.17 -0.80
N SER A 163 -5.29 2.28 -1.75
CA SER A 163 -4.63 2.17 -3.05
C SER A 163 -5.21 3.20 -4.03
N ILE A 164 -4.33 4.00 -4.65
CA ILE A 164 -4.64 4.90 -5.76
C ILE A 164 -4.34 4.16 -7.06
N ARG A 165 -5.31 4.13 -7.98
CA ARG A 165 -5.22 3.40 -9.25
C ARG A 165 -4.44 4.19 -10.30
N PHE A 166 -3.12 4.09 -10.27
CA PHE A 166 -2.23 4.65 -11.30
C PHE A 166 -2.29 3.82 -12.59
N LEU A 167 -2.26 2.50 -12.44
CA LEU A 167 -2.39 1.52 -13.52
C LEU A 167 -3.83 0.99 -13.55
N ARG A 168 -4.45 1.04 -14.74
CA ARG A 168 -5.84 0.61 -14.97
C ARG A 168 -5.94 -0.79 -15.57
#